data_AF-A0A1J5K6J0-F1
#
_entry.id   AF-A0A1J5K6J0-F1
#
_cell.length_a   1.000
_cell.length_b   1.000
_cell.length_c   1.000
_cell.angle_alpha   90.00
_cell.angle_beta   90.00
_cell.angle_gamma   90.00
#
_symmetry.space_group_name_H-M   'P 1'
#
loop_
_entity.id
_entity.type
_entity.pdbx_description
1 polymer ?
#
loop_
_entity_poly.entity_id
_entity_poly.type
_entity_poly.pdbx_seq_one_letter_code
_entity_poly.pdbx_strand_id
1 'polypeptide(L)'
;MKDEMKRVNVIIPQRYHDEIMKRGLKLSGVVREALEDQLNPETITLSVSSSTHDLYMELLNGQGCSDKEFEPFLRKALSQYVEYIIEQRQTSLHKIKEKLEK
;
A
#
# COMPACT_ATOMS: atom_id res chain seq x y z
N MET A 1 27.55 -8.65 1.91
CA MET A 1 27.89 -9.44 0.72
C MET A 1 27.43 -8.65 -0.50
N LYS A 2 28.18 -8.62 -1.60
CA LYS A 2 27.70 -7.97 -2.83
C LYS A 2 26.68 -8.93 -3.45
N ASP A 3 25.41 -8.57 -3.44
CA ASP A 3 24.36 -9.41 -4.01
C ASP A 3 24.62 -9.63 -5.51
N GLU A 4 24.57 -10.88 -5.93
CA GLU A 4 24.77 -11.26 -7.32
C GLU A 4 23.52 -10.90 -8.12
N MET A 5 23.63 -9.95 -9.07
CA MET A 5 22.49 -9.53 -9.89
C MET A 5 22.02 -10.68 -10.81
N LYS A 6 20.73 -11.03 -10.75
CA LYS A 6 20.09 -11.99 -11.65
C LYS A 6 19.27 -11.25 -12.72
N ARG A 7 19.29 -11.77 -13.95
CA ARG A 7 18.50 -11.21 -15.07
C ARG A 7 17.07 -11.72 -14.99
N VAL A 8 16.12 -10.79 -15.11
CA VAL A 8 14.69 -11.09 -15.22
C VAL A 8 14.19 -10.59 -16.59
N ASN A 9 13.29 -11.36 -17.22
CA ASN A 9 12.58 -10.93 -18.42
C ASN A 9 11.10 -10.73 -18.04
N VAL A 10 10.53 -9.60 -18.42
CA VAL A 10 9.13 -9.24 -18.11
C VAL A 10 8.37 -8.93 -19.39
N ILE A 11 7.10 -9.35 -19.44
CA ILE A 11 6.18 -9.02 -20.52
C ILE A 11 5.16 -8.03 -19.95
N ILE A 12 5.04 -6.86 -20.58
CA ILE A 12 4.10 -5.82 -20.17
C ILE A 12 3.27 -5.33 -21.35
N PRO A 13 2.06 -4.79 -21.12
CA PRO A 13 1.32 -4.07 -22.14
C PRO A 13 2.14 -2.93 -22.75
N GLN A 14 2.11 -2.81 -24.09
CA GLN A 14 2.85 -1.77 -24.82
C GLN A 14 2.57 -0.36 -24.29
N ARG A 15 1.31 -0.08 -23.92
CA ARG A 15 0.91 1.22 -23.35
C ARG A 15 1.74 1.63 -22.12
N TYR A 16 2.14 0.70 -21.26
CA TYR A 16 2.92 1.00 -20.05
C TYR A 16 4.38 1.28 -20.40
N HIS A 17 4.94 0.52 -21.34
CA HIS A 17 6.27 0.81 -21.88
C HIS A 17 6.31 2.23 -22.46
N ASP A 18 5.34 2.58 -23.31
CA ASP A 18 5.28 3.88 -23.97
C ASP A 18 5.09 5.03 -22.98
N GLU A 19 4.26 4.83 -21.95
CA GLU A 19 4.04 5.82 -20.90
C GLU A 19 5.30 6.09 -20.07
N ILE A 20 6.03 5.03 -19.69
CA ILE A 20 7.30 5.15 -18.95
C ILE A 20 8.35 5.88 -19.80
N MET A 21 8.45 5.52 -21.08
CA MET A 21 9.40 6.17 -22.01
C MET A 21 9.05 7.65 -22.25
N LYS A 22 7.76 7.99 -22.37
CA LYS A 22 7.29 9.39 -22.48
C LYS A 22 7.69 10.24 -21.28
N ARG A 23 7.78 9.65 -20.08
CA ARG A 23 8.24 10.30 -18.86
C ARG A 23 9.77 10.42 -18.77
N GLY A 24 10.51 9.95 -19.78
CA GLY A 24 11.98 9.95 -19.81
C GLY A 24 12.63 8.92 -18.88
N LEU A 25 11.86 7.95 -18.38
CA LEU A 25 12.31 6.96 -17.41
C LEU A 25 12.80 5.68 -18.11
N LYS A 26 13.76 4.99 -17.48
CA LYS A 26 14.20 3.67 -17.93
C LYS A 26 13.32 2.60 -17.30
N LEU A 27 12.65 1.78 -18.11
CA LEU A 27 11.80 0.68 -17.64
C LEU A 27 12.50 -0.26 -16.65
N SER A 28 13.78 -0.59 -16.90
CA SER A 28 14.55 -1.45 -15.99
C SER A 28 14.86 -0.81 -14.64
N GLY A 29 14.90 0.53 -14.57
CA GLY A 29 14.99 1.27 -13.31
C GLY A 29 13.67 1.19 -12.57
N VAL A 30 12.56 1.54 -13.23
CA VAL A 30 11.21 1.49 -12.65
C VAL A 30 10.87 0.09 -12.12
N VAL A 31 11.16 -0.96 -12.88
CA VAL A 31 10.92 -2.34 -12.44
C VAL A 31 11.80 -2.72 -11.25
N ARG A 32 13.04 -2.24 -11.19
CA ARG A 32 13.93 -2.51 -10.07
C ARG A 32 13.47 -1.80 -8.81
N GLU A 33 13.16 -0.50 -8.90
CA GLU A 33 12.64 0.30 -7.78
C GLU A 33 11.34 -0.32 -7.25
N ALA A 34 10.40 -0.68 -8.13
CA ALA A 34 9.18 -1.35 -7.71
C ALA A 34 9.44 -2.70 -7.02
N LEU A 35 10.44 -3.47 -7.46
CA LEU A 35 10.85 -4.72 -6.80
C LEU A 35 11.52 -4.45 -5.45
N GLU A 36 12.39 -3.44 -5.36
CA GLU A 36 13.06 -3.04 -4.12
C GLU A 36 12.04 -2.57 -3.08
N ASP A 37 11.07 -1.74 -3.49
CA ASP A 37 9.97 -1.27 -2.64
C ASP A 37 9.06 -2.43 -2.20
N GLN A 38 8.71 -3.33 -3.11
CA GLN A 38 7.84 -4.46 -2.78
C GLN A 38 8.53 -5.52 -1.89
N LEU A 39 9.85 -5.69 -2.05
CA LEU A 39 10.64 -6.67 -1.28
C LEU A 39 11.22 -6.08 0.00
N ASN A 40 11.10 -4.77 0.21
CA ASN A 40 11.45 -4.16 1.48
C ASN A 40 10.46 -4.65 2.56
N PRO A 41 10.93 -5.39 3.59
CA PRO A 41 10.06 -5.98 4.61
C PRO A 41 9.31 -4.93 5.45
N GLU A 42 9.72 -3.67 5.37
CA GLU A 42 9.16 -2.56 6.14
C GLU A 42 8.28 -1.62 5.29
N THR A 43 8.07 -1.92 4.01
CA THR A 43 7.23 -1.10 3.12
C THR A 43 5.79 -1.62 3.06
N ILE A 44 4.82 -0.72 3.24
CA ILE A 44 3.40 -1.01 3.09
C ILE A 44 2.92 -0.43 1.75
N THR A 45 2.53 -1.30 0.81
CA THR A 45 1.88 -0.89 -0.44
C THR A 45 0.37 -1.08 -0.31
N LEU A 46 -0.40 0.00 -0.44
CA LEU A 46 -1.87 -0.03 -0.36
C LEU A 46 -2.49 0.45 -1.68
N SER A 47 -3.36 -0.36 -2.27
CA SER A 47 -4.20 0.08 -3.39
C SER A 47 -5.39 0.88 -2.86
N VAL A 48 -5.53 2.12 -3.30
CA VAL A 48 -6.60 3.05 -2.89
C VAL A 48 -7.35 3.58 -4.11
N SER A 49 -8.50 4.23 -3.89
CA SER A 49 -9.20 4.93 -4.97
C SER A 49 -8.41 6.15 -5.44
N SER A 50 -8.65 6.60 -6.68
CA SER A 50 -7.99 7.79 -7.24
C SER A 50 -8.16 9.03 -6.37
N SER A 51 -9.36 9.25 -5.82
CA SER A 51 -9.63 10.38 -4.92
C SER A 51 -8.79 10.35 -3.65
N THR A 52 -8.56 9.17 -3.07
CA THR A 52 -7.73 9.03 -1.86
C THR A 52 -6.25 9.22 -2.19
N HIS A 53 -5.81 8.74 -3.35
CA HIS A 53 -4.46 8.97 -3.84
C HIS A 53 -4.18 10.47 -4.04
N ASP A 54 -5.11 11.21 -4.64
CA ASP A 54 -4.95 12.65 -4.88
C ASP A 54 -4.84 13.43 -3.56
N LEU A 55 -5.68 13.11 -2.57
CA LEU A 55 -5.61 13.69 -1.23
C LEU A 55 -4.27 13.38 -0.54
N TYR A 56 -3.80 12.13 -0.65
CA TYR A 56 -2.51 11.72 -0.11
C TYR A 56 -1.36 12.52 -0.73
N MET A 57 -1.37 12.69 -2.05
CA MET A 57 -0.36 13.47 -2.76
C MET A 57 -0.40 14.94 -2.38
N GLU A 58 -1.60 15.54 -2.26
CA GLU A 58 -1.75 16.94 -1.84
C GLU A 58 -1.17 17.18 -0.43
N LEU A 59 -1.51 16.30 0.52
CA LEU A 59 -1.05 16.41 1.91
C LEU A 59 0.47 16.25 2.04
N LEU A 60 1.07 15.28 1.36
CA LEU A 60 2.50 15.01 1.49
C LEU A 60 3.37 15.96 0.67
N ASN A 61 2.96 16.33 -0.54
CA ASN A 61 3.71 17.29 -1.36
C ASN A 61 3.74 18.68 -0.72
N GLY A 62 2.69 19.07 0.02
CA GLY A 62 2.61 20.35 0.69
C GLY A 62 3.43 20.46 1.98
N GLN A 63 3.77 19.34 2.63
CA GLN A 63 4.36 19.35 3.98
C GLN A 63 5.76 18.73 4.07
N GLY A 64 6.26 18.04 3.03
CA GLY A 64 7.59 17.42 3.08
C GLY A 64 7.72 16.39 4.21
N CYS A 65 6.60 15.77 4.60
CA CYS A 65 6.52 14.83 5.70
C CYS A 65 7.26 13.54 5.34
N SER A 66 8.16 13.10 6.24
CA SER A 66 8.86 11.83 6.08
C SER A 66 7.99 10.65 6.56
N ASP A 67 8.28 9.45 6.06
CA ASP A 67 7.56 8.24 6.47
C ASP A 67 7.58 8.01 7.98
N LYS A 68 8.67 8.40 8.66
CA LYS A 68 8.79 8.31 10.12
C LYS A 68 7.83 9.23 10.86
N GLU A 69 7.52 10.39 10.28
CA GLU A 69 6.55 11.34 10.84
C GLU A 69 5.12 10.89 10.56
N PHE A 70 4.89 10.19 9.44
CA PHE A 70 3.59 9.65 9.07
C PHE A 70 3.23 8.36 9.82
N GLU A 71 4.20 7.48 10.12
CA GLU A 71 3.97 6.15 10.73
C GLU A 71 3.06 6.18 11.98
N PRO A 72 3.20 7.12 12.95
CA PRO A 72 2.32 7.17 14.12
C PRO A 72 0.84 7.40 13.75
N PHE A 73 0.56 8.17 12.71
CA PHE A 73 -0.80 8.42 12.24
C PHE A 73 -1.38 7.18 11.57
N LEU A 74 -0.57 6.48 10.76
CA LEU A 74 -0.96 5.21 10.17
C LEU A 74 -1.27 4.15 11.25
N ARG A 75 -0.42 4.02 12.28
CA ARG A 75 -0.68 3.12 13.43
C ARG A 75 -1.98 3.44 14.14
N LYS A 76 -2.31 4.71 14.32
CA LYS A 76 -3.57 5.13 14.92
C LYS A 76 -4.78 4.72 14.08
N ALA A 77 -4.72 4.92 12.76
CA ALA A 77 -5.78 4.48 11.85
C ALA A 77 -5.97 2.95 11.88
N LEU A 78 -4.87 2.19 11.95
CA LEU A 78 -4.94 0.73 12.11
C LEU A 78 -5.59 0.32 13.43
N SER A 79 -5.30 1.02 14.54
CA SER A 79 -5.96 0.76 15.83
C SER A 79 -7.47 0.95 15.74
N GLN A 80 -7.92 2.03 15.10
CA GLN A 80 -9.35 2.29 14.90
C GLN A 80 -10.01 1.20 14.04
N TYR A 81 -9.30 0.71 13.02
CA TYR A 81 -9.79 -0.40 12.21
C TYR A 81 -9.90 -1.71 12.99
N VAL A 82 -8.96 -1.98 13.91
CA VAL A 82 -9.04 -3.14 14.81
C VAL A 82 -10.24 -3.05 15.74
N GLU A 83 -10.49 -1.88 16.34
CA GLU A 83 -11.68 -1.64 17.19
C GLU A 83 -12.97 -1.92 16.41
N TYR A 84 -13.10 -1.40 15.19
CA TYR A 84 -14.22 -1.68 14.31
C TYR A 84 -14.42 -3.18 14.06
N ILE A 85 -13.35 -3.93 13.77
CA ILE A 85 -13.43 -5.39 13.57
C ILE A 85 -13.94 -6.10 14.83
N ILE A 86 -13.46 -5.70 16.01
CA ILE A 86 -13.86 -6.30 17.29
C ILE A 86 -15.36 -6.10 17.50
N GLU A 87 -15.86 -4.88 17.32
CA GLU A 87 -17.28 -4.54 17.48
C GLU A 87 -18.18 -5.34 16.52
N GLN A 88 -17.78 -5.45 15.25
CA GLN A 88 -18.54 -6.24 14.26
C GLN A 88 -18.60 -7.72 14.62
N ARG A 89 -17.48 -8.30 15.12
CA ARG A 89 -17.43 -9.69 15.56
C ARG A 89 -18.26 -9.92 16.83
N GLN A 90 -18.17 -9.04 17.82
CA GLN A 90 -18.98 -9.12 19.04
C GLN A 90 -20.48 -9.05 18.74
N THR A 91 -20.87 -8.13 17.86
CA THR A 91 -22.27 -7.99 17.40
C THR A 91 -22.75 -9.26 16.71
N SER A 92 -21.91 -9.86 15.86
CA SER A 92 -22.23 -11.11 15.16
C SER A 92 -22.39 -12.28 16.15
N LEU A 93 -21.52 -12.38 17.15
CA LEU A 93 -21.61 -13.42 18.19
C LEU A 93 -22.84 -13.24 19.09
N HIS A 94 -23.21 -12.01 19.45
CA HIS A 94 -24.43 -11.73 20.21
C HIS A 94 -25.68 -12.18 19.46
N LYS A 95 -25.78 -11.87 18.16
CA LYS A 95 -26.89 -12.33 17.30
C LYS A 95 -26.99 -13.85 17.21
N ILE A 96 -25.85 -14.56 17.25
CA ILE A 96 -25.83 -16.03 17.25
C ILE A 96 -26.33 -16.55 18.61
N LYS A 97 -25.88 -15.97 19.72
CA LYS A 97 -26.34 -16.33 21.07
C LYS A 97 -27.86 -16.17 21.22
N GLU A 98 -28.43 -15.05 20.78
CA GLU A 98 -29.89 -14.81 20.82
C GLU A 98 -30.69 -15.82 19.99
N LYS A 99 -30.10 -16.37 18.92
CA LYS A 99 -30.72 -17.42 18.11
C LYS A 99 -30.66 -18.80 18.77
N LEU A 100 -29.68 -19.05 19.62
CA LEU A 100 -29.53 -20.31 20.36
C LEU A 100 -30.37 -20.35 21.64
N GLU A 101 -30.78 -19.19 22.16
CA GLU A 101 -31.64 -19.05 23.35
C GLU A 101 -33.15 -19.00 23.01
N LYS A 102 -33.52 -19.12 21.74
CA LYS A 102 -34.89 -19.32 21.24
C LYS A 102 -35.14 -20.77 20.88
#